data_AF-A0A2W6YJY6-F1
#
_entry.id   AF-A0A2W6YJY6-F1
#
_cell.length_a   1.000
_cell.length_b   1.000
_cell.length_c   1.000
_cell.angle_alpha   90.00
_cell.angle_beta   90.00
_cell.angle_gamma   90.00
#
_symmetry.space_group_name_H-M   'P 1'
#
loop_
_entity.id
_entity.type
_entity.pdbx_description
1 polymer ?
#
loop_
_entity_poly.entity_id
_entity_poly.type
_entity_poly.pdbx_seq_one_letter_code
_entity_poly.pdbx_strand_id
1 'polypeptide(L)'
;DGLSCMLGFQNLVQLEETYGKEVSRAIFGGCATKAIFNPLEPESAKIFSDYLGDEHLKYKSKSRSSGGGRTSTSTSDQERTRKLFAPEDFLKLPQGNCVLISPGYSSKKEANVPRRCNIKIPKVDAERADKSKSKWEALKLKLVQQGHQVPITDAEIAARKDYFQVHFPLPAKDAANTPKSTVPAWAEGL
;
A
#
# COMPACT_ATOMS: atom_id res chain seq x y z
N ASP A 1 -8.70 -9.70 -23.21
CA ASP A 1 -9.14 -9.17 -21.91
C ASP A 1 -8.02 -8.41 -21.21
N GLY A 2 -8.31 -7.20 -20.75
CA GLY A 2 -7.36 -6.34 -20.04
C GLY A 2 -8.02 -5.74 -18.82
N LEU A 3 -8.00 -6.47 -17.71
CA LEU A 3 -8.42 -5.95 -16.42
C LEU A 3 -7.29 -5.11 -15.83
N SER A 4 -7.57 -3.84 -15.52
CA SER A 4 -6.65 -2.96 -14.80
C SER A 4 -7.28 -2.58 -13.45
N CYS A 5 -6.70 -3.11 -12.37
CA CYS A 5 -7.12 -2.81 -11.01
C CYS A 5 -6.09 -1.92 -10.34
N MET A 6 -6.56 -0.91 -9.60
CA MET A 6 -5.74 -0.09 -8.71
C MET A 6 -6.21 -0.32 -7.29
N LEU A 7 -5.27 -0.68 -6.40
CA LEU A 7 -5.54 -0.92 -4.99
C LEU A 7 -4.89 0.19 -4.18
N GLY A 8 -5.66 0.78 -3.27
CA GLY A 8 -5.20 1.80 -2.34
C GLY A 8 -5.58 1.41 -0.92
N PHE A 9 -4.59 1.34 -0.04
CA PHE A 9 -4.78 1.09 1.39
C PHE A 9 -3.90 2.06 2.17
N GLN A 10 -4.34 2.43 3.38
CA GLN A 10 -3.62 3.38 4.23
C GLN A 10 -2.56 2.69 5.08
N ASN A 11 -2.85 1.48 5.59
CA ASN A 11 -1.96 0.70 6.45
C ASN A 11 -1.84 -0.73 5.94
N LEU A 12 -0.61 -1.23 5.80
CA LEU A 12 -0.37 -2.60 5.38
C LEU A 12 -0.71 -3.60 6.49
N VAL A 13 -0.47 -3.25 7.75
CA VAL A 13 -0.77 -4.10 8.91
C VAL A 13 -2.26 -4.45 8.99
N GLN A 14 -3.15 -3.49 8.77
CA GLN A 14 -4.61 -3.73 8.75
C GLN A 14 -5.03 -4.68 7.62
N LEU A 15 -4.32 -4.62 6.48
CA LEU A 15 -4.54 -5.54 5.38
C LEU A 15 -4.11 -6.96 5.79
N GLU A 16 -2.95 -7.10 6.43
CA GLU A 16 -2.46 -8.38 6.95
C GLU A 16 -3.36 -8.96 8.05
N GLU A 17 -3.92 -8.14 8.92
CA GLU A 17 -4.88 -8.56 9.95
C GLU A 17 -6.20 -9.07 9.34
N THR A 18 -6.68 -8.43 8.27
CA THR A 18 -7.98 -8.76 7.65
C THR A 18 -7.88 -9.98 6.74
N TYR A 19 -6.85 -10.06 5.91
CA TYR A 19 -6.72 -11.09 4.86
C TYR A 19 -5.68 -12.16 5.19
N GLY A 20 -4.91 -11.97 6.25
CA GLY A 20 -3.74 -12.79 6.55
C GLY A 20 -2.52 -12.31 5.75
N LYS A 21 -1.35 -12.65 6.30
CA LYS A 21 -0.05 -12.26 5.75
C LYS A 21 0.21 -12.81 4.35
N GLU A 22 -0.16 -14.06 4.10
CA GLU A 22 0.07 -14.73 2.81
C GLU A 22 -0.74 -14.10 1.67
N VAL A 23 -2.04 -13.85 1.90
CA VAL A 23 -2.90 -13.22 0.89
C VAL A 23 -2.48 -11.78 0.64
N SER A 24 -2.12 -11.04 1.70
CA SER A 24 -1.64 -9.67 1.58
C SER A 24 -0.34 -9.58 0.77
N ARG A 25 0.58 -10.53 0.97
CA ARG A 25 1.80 -10.67 0.16
C ARG A 25 1.49 -11.04 -1.28
N ALA A 26 0.50 -11.89 -1.54
CA ALA A 26 0.07 -12.23 -2.90
C ALA A 26 -0.51 -11.02 -3.62
N ILE A 27 -1.37 -10.24 -2.95
CA ILE A 27 -1.92 -8.99 -3.48
C ILE A 27 -0.80 -7.99 -3.77
N PHE A 28 0.12 -7.82 -2.81
CA PHE A 28 1.26 -6.94 -2.99
C PHE A 28 2.14 -7.42 -4.15
N GLY A 29 2.46 -8.71 -4.24
CA GLY A 29 3.25 -9.32 -5.31
C GLY A 29 2.62 -9.18 -6.70
N GLY A 30 1.29 -9.31 -6.80
CA GLY A 30 0.56 -9.19 -8.07
C GLY A 30 0.50 -7.77 -8.63
N CYS A 31 0.68 -6.74 -7.80
CA CYS A 31 0.67 -5.36 -8.25
C CYS A 31 2.01 -4.96 -8.89
N ALA A 32 2.14 -4.97 -10.21
CA ALA A 32 3.41 -4.61 -10.86
C ALA A 32 3.86 -3.17 -10.59
N THR A 33 2.92 -2.21 -10.53
CA THR A 33 3.19 -0.81 -10.20
C THR A 33 2.79 -0.51 -8.76
N LYS A 34 3.67 0.16 -8.01
CA LYS A 34 3.45 0.54 -6.61
C LYS A 34 3.83 1.99 -6.39
N ALA A 35 2.95 2.74 -5.74
CA ALA A 35 3.24 4.08 -5.26
C ALA A 35 3.20 4.07 -3.73
N ILE A 36 4.36 4.21 -3.10
CA ILE A 36 4.51 4.20 -1.65
C ILE A 36 4.55 5.65 -1.16
N PHE A 37 3.53 6.06 -0.42
CA PHE A 37 3.47 7.35 0.27
C PHE A 37 3.98 7.21 1.70
N ASN A 38 3.87 8.26 2.51
CA ASN A 38 4.18 8.23 3.93
C ASN A 38 3.32 7.16 4.64
N PRO A 39 3.89 6.01 5.04
CA PRO A 39 3.17 5.04 5.83
C PRO A 39 3.11 5.61 7.25
N LEU A 40 1.93 5.92 7.77
CA LEU A 40 1.76 6.58 9.07
C LEU A 40 2.32 5.77 10.27
N GLU A 41 2.85 4.58 10.00
CA GLU A 41 3.19 3.53 10.94
C GLU A 41 4.61 2.97 10.62
N PRO A 42 5.49 2.81 11.62
CA PRO A 42 6.91 2.49 11.43
C PRO A 42 7.20 1.05 10.95
N GLU A 43 6.38 0.07 11.28
CA GLU A 43 6.52 -1.33 10.82
C GLU A 43 6.34 -1.41 9.30
N SER A 44 5.30 -0.78 8.78
CA SER A 44 5.04 -0.62 7.35
C SER A 44 6.22 0.07 6.65
N ALA A 45 6.79 1.12 7.26
CA ALA A 45 7.98 1.79 6.73
C ALA A 45 9.20 0.86 6.62
N LYS A 46 9.42 -0.03 7.60
CA LYS A 46 10.49 -1.03 7.56
C LYS A 46 10.26 -2.04 6.45
N ILE A 47 9.04 -2.55 6.30
CA ILE A 47 8.68 -3.49 5.22
C ILE A 47 8.98 -2.87 3.85
N PHE A 48 8.63 -1.60 3.65
CA PHE A 48 8.91 -0.89 2.39
C PHE A 48 10.41 -0.59 2.19
N SER A 49 11.15 -0.27 3.26
CA SER A 49 12.60 -0.07 3.20
C SER A 49 13.33 -1.37 2.82
N ASP A 50 12.94 -2.48 3.44
CA ASP A 50 13.48 -3.80 3.12
C ASP A 50 13.09 -4.26 1.72
N TYR A 51 11.88 -3.92 1.25
CA TYR A 51 11.45 -4.18 -0.11
C TYR A 51 12.28 -3.43 -1.16
N LEU A 52 12.69 -2.19 -0.89
CA LEU A 52 13.56 -1.41 -1.77
C LEU A 52 15.00 -1.93 -1.79
N GLY A 53 15.43 -2.57 -0.70
CA GLY A 53 16.75 -3.18 -0.57
C GLY A 53 17.86 -2.19 -0.20
N ASP A 54 19.09 -2.66 -0.37
CA ASP A 54 20.31 -1.97 0.04
C ASP A 54 21.16 -1.55 -1.16
N GLU A 55 21.83 -0.41 -1.04
CA GLU A 55 22.81 0.12 -1.98
C GLU A 55 24.24 -0.09 -1.44
N HIS A 56 25.10 -0.65 -2.30
CA HIS A 56 26.53 -0.83 -2.00
C HIS A 56 27.32 0.41 -2.44
N LEU A 57 27.83 1.17 -1.48
CA LEU A 57 28.69 2.33 -1.73
C LEU A 57 30.17 1.96 -1.58
N LYS A 58 30.96 2.28 -2.61
CA LYS A 58 32.42 2.24 -2.57
C LYS A 58 32.96 3.63 -2.25
N TYR A 59 33.39 3.83 -1.00
CA TYR A 59 34.05 5.05 -0.57
C TYR A 59 35.54 4.99 -0.88
N LYS A 60 36.06 6.00 -1.57
CA LYS A 60 37.50 6.17 -1.76
C LYS A 60 37.99 7.29 -0.84
N SER A 61 38.60 6.92 0.27
CA SER A 61 39.23 7.87 1.18
C SER A 61 40.64 8.18 0.69
N LYS A 62 40.91 9.44 0.36
CA LYS A 62 42.25 9.92 0.01
C LYS A 62 42.81 10.70 1.18
N SER A 63 43.80 10.14 1.87
CA SER A 63 44.53 10.86 2.91
C SER A 63 45.84 11.41 2.33
N ARG A 64 46.09 12.69 2.60
CA ARG A 64 47.36 13.36 2.29
C ARG A 64 48.04 13.72 3.59
N SER A 65 49.23 13.18 3.83
CA SER A 65 50.06 13.58 4.95
C SER A 65 51.23 14.42 4.45
N SER A 66 51.40 15.61 5.04
CA SER A 66 52.55 16.47 4.83
C SER A 66 53.35 16.56 6.12
N GLY A 67 54.38 15.73 6.25
CA GLY A 67 55.34 15.78 7.34
C GLY A 67 56.75 15.56 6.80
N GLY A 68 57.70 16.44 7.14
CA GLY A 68 59.13 16.21 6.97
C GLY A 68 59.66 16.05 5.54
N GLY A 69 59.17 16.86 4.58
CA GLY A 69 59.82 17.01 3.26
C GLY A 69 59.37 16.04 2.15
N ARG A 70 58.46 15.09 2.42
CA ARG A 70 57.89 14.21 1.38
C ARG A 70 56.38 14.11 1.52
N THR A 71 55.64 14.52 0.50
CA THR A 71 54.18 14.37 0.45
C THR A 71 53.82 12.93 0.15
N SER A 72 53.20 12.24 1.10
CA SER A 72 52.65 10.90 0.88
C SER A 72 51.14 11.00 0.68
N THR A 73 50.62 10.34 -0.36
CA THR A 73 49.18 10.21 -0.61
C THR A 73 48.81 8.74 -0.45
N SER A 74 47.97 8.43 0.52
CA SER A 74 47.40 7.09 0.69
C SER A 74 45.95 7.09 0.21
N THR A 75 45.59 6.03 -0.49
CA THR A 75 44.22 5.82 -0.98
C THR A 75 43.70 4.56 -0.30
N SER A 76 42.62 4.69 0.45
CA SER A 76 41.94 3.59 1.13
C SER A 76 40.55 3.44 0.52
N ASP A 77 40.26 2.25 0.01
CA ASP A 77 38.94 1.89 -0.49
C ASP A 77 38.15 1.22 0.64
N GLN A 78 36.95 1.73 0.94
CA GLN A 78 36.04 1.20 1.95
C GLN A 78 34.70 0.89 1.31
N GLU A 79 34.25 -0.35 1.42
CA GLU A 79 32.90 -0.75 0.97
C GLU A 79 31.93 -0.68 2.16
N ARG A 80 30.80 -0.01 1.96
CA ARG A 80 29.74 0.19 2.95
C ARG A 80 28.40 -0.10 2.30
N THR A 81 27.54 -0.83 2.99
CA THR A 81 26.15 -1.08 2.57
C THR A 81 25.23 -0.14 3.33
N ARG A 82 24.31 0.52 2.64
CA ARG A 82 23.28 1.38 3.24
C ARG A 82 21.92 1.04 2.62
N LYS A 83 20.84 1.11 3.39
CA LYS A 83 19.46 1.05 2.87
C LYS A 83 19.27 2.08 1.76
N LEU A 84 18.70 1.67 0.62
CA LEU A 84 18.44 2.57 -0.51
C LEU A 84 17.51 3.72 -0.09
N PHE A 85 16.55 3.41 0.77
CA PHE A 85 15.69 4.40 1.40
C PHE A 85 15.40 3.96 2.83
N ALA A 86 15.74 4.80 3.80
CA ALA A 86 15.62 4.43 5.21
C ALA A 86 14.14 4.47 5.66
N PRO A 87 13.75 3.66 6.66
CA PRO A 87 12.39 3.70 7.21
C PRO A 87 12.02 5.09 7.73
N GLU A 88 12.96 5.82 8.34
CA GLU A 88 12.72 7.17 8.85
C GLU A 88 12.50 8.19 7.72
N ASP A 89 13.10 7.95 6.55
CA ASP A 89 12.91 8.80 5.37
C ASP A 89 11.51 8.64 4.77
N PHE A 90 10.90 7.45 4.90
CA PHE A 90 9.49 7.22 4.52
C PHE A 90 8.54 8.00 5.41
N LEU A 91 8.76 7.97 6.73
CA LEU A 91 7.93 8.68 7.72
C LEU A 91 8.03 10.22 7.58
N LYS A 92 9.12 10.71 6.99
CA LYS A 92 9.38 12.14 6.73
C LYS A 92 8.95 12.59 5.33
N LEU A 93 8.31 11.72 4.54
CA LEU A 93 7.81 12.12 3.22
C LEU A 93 6.72 13.20 3.37
N PRO A 94 6.91 14.39 2.75
CA PRO A 94 5.90 15.43 2.79
C PRO A 94 4.68 15.05 1.93
N GLN A 95 3.54 15.69 2.18
CA GLN A 95 2.32 15.44 1.44
C GLN A 95 2.55 15.55 -0.08
N GLY A 96 1.96 14.61 -0.83
CA GLY A 96 2.12 14.51 -2.28
C GLY A 96 3.43 13.84 -2.73
N ASN A 97 4.40 13.60 -1.84
CA ASN A 97 5.63 12.91 -2.21
C ASN A 97 5.48 11.40 -2.03
N CYS A 98 6.02 10.66 -2.99
CA CYS A 98 5.94 9.21 -3.09
C CYS A 98 7.25 8.61 -3.59
N VAL A 99 7.43 7.32 -3.34
CA VAL A 99 8.36 6.46 -4.08
C VAL A 99 7.53 5.62 -5.05
N LEU A 100 7.74 5.82 -6.35
CA LEU A 100 7.06 5.09 -7.42
C LEU A 100 7.97 4.01 -7.96
N ILE A 101 7.45 2.79 -8.02
CA ILE A 101 8.11 1.62 -8.58
C ILE A 101 7.17 1.11 -9.68
N SER A 102 7.65 1.05 -10.91
CA SER A 102 6.86 0.55 -12.04
C SER A 102 7.78 -0.10 -13.06
N PRO A 103 7.32 -1.16 -13.76
CA PRO A 103 8.06 -1.78 -14.86
C PRO A 103 8.37 -0.79 -15.99
N GLY A 104 7.57 0.27 -16.12
CA GLY A 104 7.79 1.34 -17.09
C GLY A 104 9.01 2.22 -16.78
N TYR A 105 9.52 2.18 -15.54
CA TYR A 105 10.75 2.87 -15.16
C TYR A 105 11.90 1.86 -15.05
N SER A 106 12.62 1.70 -16.15
CA SER A 106 13.84 0.90 -16.22
C SER A 106 15.05 1.78 -16.55
N SER A 107 16.18 1.43 -15.96
CA SER A 107 17.51 1.88 -16.39
C SER A 107 18.06 0.89 -17.42
N LYS A 108 19.18 1.23 -18.08
CA LYS A 108 19.89 0.32 -19.00
C LYS A 108 20.32 -1.00 -18.34
N LYS A 109 20.41 -1.05 -17.02
CA LYS A 109 20.91 -2.19 -16.24
C LYS A 109 19.87 -2.86 -15.35
N GLU A 110 18.79 -2.14 -14.98
CA GLU A 110 17.86 -2.56 -13.92
C GLU A 110 16.43 -2.17 -14.30
N ALA A 111 15.49 -3.09 -14.14
CA ALA A 111 14.06 -2.81 -14.25
C ALA A 111 13.49 -2.44 -12.87
N ASN A 112 12.35 -1.73 -12.84
CA ASN A 112 11.67 -1.30 -11.61
C ASN A 112 12.49 -0.35 -10.73
N VAL A 113 13.17 0.62 -11.34
CA VAL A 113 13.98 1.59 -10.60
C VAL A 113 13.08 2.46 -9.72
N PRO A 114 13.28 2.48 -8.39
CA PRO A 114 12.48 3.28 -7.48
C PRO A 114 12.72 4.77 -7.75
N ARG A 115 11.66 5.53 -8.00
CA ARG A 115 11.75 6.96 -8.29
C ARG A 115 10.96 7.77 -7.27
N ARG A 116 11.64 8.71 -6.61
CA ARG A 116 10.97 9.72 -5.79
C ARG A 116 10.18 10.68 -6.69
N CYS A 117 8.88 10.74 -6.47
CA CYS A 117 7.91 11.54 -7.21
C CYS A 117 7.21 12.55 -6.30
N ASN A 118 6.83 13.71 -6.85
CA ASN A 118 5.91 14.63 -6.21
C ASN A 118 4.65 14.73 -7.07
N ILE A 119 3.57 14.12 -6.60
CA ILE A 119 2.26 14.12 -7.24
C ILE A 119 1.54 15.38 -6.79
N LYS A 120 1.37 16.31 -7.72
CA LYS A 120 0.58 17.53 -7.52
C LYS A 120 -0.78 17.38 -8.18
N ILE A 121 -1.83 17.66 -7.43
CA ILE A 121 -3.19 17.71 -7.99
C ILE A 121 -3.29 18.99 -8.84
N PRO A 122 -3.63 18.90 -10.14
CA PRO A 122 -3.85 20.07 -10.98
C PRO A 122 -4.97 20.94 -10.42
N LYS A 123 -4.83 22.28 -10.51
CA LYS A 123 -5.84 23.23 -10.02
C LYS A 123 -7.23 22.97 -10.63
N VAL A 124 -7.26 22.60 -11.91
CA VAL A 124 -8.49 22.26 -12.63
C VAL A 124 -9.24 21.12 -11.95
N ASP A 125 -8.53 20.09 -11.47
CA ASP A 125 -9.17 18.95 -10.81
C ASP A 125 -9.58 19.27 -9.38
N ALA A 126 -8.82 20.12 -8.67
CA ALA A 126 -9.24 20.65 -7.38
C ALA A 126 -10.55 21.46 -7.50
N GLU A 127 -10.63 22.37 -8.47
CA GLU A 127 -11.85 23.14 -8.75
C GLU A 127 -13.01 22.24 -9.17
N ARG A 128 -12.76 21.19 -9.95
CA ARG A 128 -13.78 20.19 -10.30
C ARG A 128 -14.28 19.45 -9.07
N ALA A 129 -13.39 19.08 -8.14
CA ALA A 129 -13.78 18.43 -6.90
C ALA A 129 -14.67 19.34 -6.04
N ASP A 130 -14.34 20.61 -5.93
CA ASP A 130 -15.13 21.58 -5.16
C ASP A 130 -16.50 21.84 -5.81
N LYS A 131 -16.54 21.97 -7.15
CA LYS A 131 -17.79 22.06 -7.92
C LYS A 131 -18.67 20.82 -7.77
N SER A 132 -18.06 19.64 -7.68
CA SER A 132 -18.79 18.38 -7.46
C SER A 132 -19.37 18.33 -6.05
N LYS A 133 -18.59 18.71 -5.02
CA LYS A 133 -19.06 18.79 -3.64
C LYS A 133 -20.24 19.75 -3.48
N SER A 134 -20.18 20.93 -4.10
CA SER A 134 -21.27 21.91 -3.99
C SER A 134 -22.58 21.42 -4.63
N LYS A 135 -22.48 20.55 -5.65
CA LYS A 135 -23.64 19.97 -6.34
C LYS A 135 -24.14 18.68 -5.69
N TRP A 136 -23.35 18.07 -4.81
CA TRP A 136 -23.63 16.75 -4.25
C TRP A 136 -24.94 16.71 -3.46
N GLU A 137 -25.17 17.68 -2.56
CA GLU A 137 -26.39 17.69 -1.74
C GLU A 137 -27.66 17.84 -2.59
N ALA A 138 -27.64 18.72 -3.60
CA ALA A 138 -28.75 18.90 -4.52
C ALA A 138 -28.99 17.65 -5.38
N LEU A 139 -27.93 16.98 -5.82
CA LEU A 139 -28.02 15.74 -6.59
C LEU A 139 -28.55 14.59 -5.73
N LYS A 140 -28.04 14.45 -4.50
CA LYS A 140 -28.46 13.44 -3.52
C LYS A 140 -29.94 13.52 -3.25
N LEU A 141 -30.49 14.72 -3.01
CA LEU A 141 -31.93 14.91 -2.81
C LEU A 141 -32.76 14.43 -4.02
N LYS A 142 -32.33 14.76 -5.24
CA LYS A 142 -32.99 14.29 -6.47
C LYS A 142 -32.92 12.77 -6.61
N LEU A 143 -31.76 12.18 -6.35
CA LEU A 143 -31.54 10.74 -6.43
C LEU A 143 -32.35 9.98 -5.36
N VAL A 144 -32.51 10.54 -4.16
CA VAL A 144 -33.39 9.95 -3.12
C VAL A 144 -34.85 9.99 -3.55
N GLN A 145 -35.30 11.10 -4.16
CA GLN A 145 -36.67 11.22 -4.68
C GLN A 145 -36.95 10.30 -5.86
N GLN A 146 -35.95 10.06 -6.71
CA GLN A 146 -36.02 9.16 -7.86
C GLN A 146 -35.74 7.70 -7.50
N GLY A 147 -35.11 7.46 -6.35
CA GLY A 147 -34.67 6.15 -5.91
C GLY A 147 -35.84 5.33 -5.39
N HIS A 148 -35.96 4.11 -5.89
CA HIS A 148 -36.88 3.10 -5.34
C HIS A 148 -36.36 2.47 -4.03
N GLN A 149 -35.32 3.06 -3.42
CA GLN A 149 -34.78 2.59 -2.16
C GLN A 149 -35.72 3.01 -1.03
N VAL A 150 -36.53 2.06 -0.57
CA VAL A 150 -37.33 2.22 0.63
C VAL A 150 -36.35 2.28 1.82
N PRO A 151 -36.46 3.29 2.71
CA PRO A 151 -35.66 3.33 3.93
C PRO A 151 -35.94 2.04 4.72
N ILE A 152 -34.88 1.28 4.99
CA ILE A 152 -35.01 0.02 5.73
C ILE A 152 -35.42 0.37 7.15
N THR A 153 -36.62 -0.06 7.54
CA THR A 153 -37.18 0.21 8.86
C THR A 153 -36.58 -0.75 9.89
N ASP A 154 -36.47 -0.34 11.16
CA ASP A 154 -35.94 -1.21 12.23
C ASP A 154 -36.64 -2.58 12.30
N ALA A 155 -37.95 -2.61 12.02
CA ALA A 155 -38.74 -3.84 11.93
C ALA A 155 -38.30 -4.76 10.76
N GLU A 156 -37.93 -4.19 9.60
CA GLU A 156 -37.43 -4.95 8.46
C GLU A 156 -36.00 -5.45 8.71
N ILE A 157 -35.19 -4.70 9.46
CA ILE A 157 -33.88 -5.16 9.92
C ILE A 157 -34.05 -6.36 10.85
N ALA A 158 -34.98 -6.30 11.80
CA ALA A 158 -35.29 -7.41 12.69
C ALA A 158 -35.77 -8.65 11.90
N ALA A 159 -36.70 -8.48 10.96
CA ALA A 159 -37.18 -9.58 10.12
C ALA A 159 -36.07 -10.21 9.26
N ARG A 160 -35.15 -9.41 8.71
CA ARG A 160 -33.98 -9.91 7.98
C ARG A 160 -32.98 -10.62 8.88
N LYS A 161 -32.82 -10.14 10.11
CA LYS A 161 -31.98 -10.79 11.12
C LYS A 161 -32.56 -12.14 11.51
N ASP A 162 -33.87 -12.23 11.73
CA ASP A 162 -34.55 -13.49 12.03
C ASP A 162 -34.46 -14.47 10.86
N TYR A 163 -34.71 -14.00 9.63
CA TYR A 163 -34.48 -14.77 8.41
C TYR A 163 -33.04 -15.31 8.33
N PHE A 164 -32.05 -14.43 8.56
CA PHE A 164 -30.64 -14.84 8.55
C PHE A 164 -30.35 -15.91 9.62
N GLN A 165 -30.87 -15.75 10.84
CA GLN A 165 -30.66 -16.74 11.91
C GLN A 165 -31.32 -18.09 11.60
N VAL A 166 -32.47 -18.10 10.92
CA VAL A 166 -33.16 -19.33 10.49
C VAL A 166 -32.38 -20.04 9.37
N HIS A 167 -31.85 -19.29 8.40
CA HIS A 167 -31.18 -19.87 7.23
C HIS A 167 -29.67 -20.12 7.44
N PHE A 168 -29.04 -19.38 8.34
CA PHE A 168 -27.61 -19.45 8.67
C PHE A 168 -27.42 -19.46 10.19
N PRO A 169 -27.84 -20.54 10.88
CA PRO A 169 -27.66 -20.64 12.32
C PRO A 169 -26.17 -20.61 12.66
N LEU A 170 -25.79 -19.68 13.54
CA LEU A 170 -24.42 -19.62 14.05
C LEU A 170 -24.15 -20.89 14.88
N PRO A 171 -22.98 -21.53 14.72
CA PRO A 171 -22.61 -22.65 15.57
C PRO A 171 -22.59 -22.18 17.04
N ALA A 172 -23.18 -22.98 17.93
CA ALA A 172 -23.22 -22.66 19.35
C ALA A 172 -21.80 -22.42 19.87
N LYS A 173 -21.63 -21.39 20.73
CA LYS A 173 -20.32 -21.01 21.30
C LYS A 173 -19.63 -22.16 22.06
N ASP A 174 -20.36 -23.22 22.39
CA ASP A 174 -19.86 -24.40 23.10
C ASP A 174 -19.91 -25.69 22.26
N ALA A 175 -20.06 -25.59 20.94
CA ALA A 175 -19.91 -26.75 20.05
C ALA A 175 -18.44 -27.16 19.96
N ALA A 176 -18.05 -28.13 20.78
CA ALA A 176 -16.76 -28.79 20.73
C ALA A 176 -16.39 -29.19 19.29
N ASN A 177 -15.21 -28.72 18.84
CA ASN A 177 -14.52 -29.12 17.62
C ASN A 177 -15.37 -29.28 16.35
N THR A 178 -15.58 -28.17 15.63
CA THR A 178 -15.84 -28.24 14.19
C THR A 178 -14.50 -28.09 13.45
N PRO A 179 -14.12 -29.02 12.54
CA PRO A 179 -12.86 -28.92 11.82
C PRO A 179 -12.81 -27.64 10.96
N LYS A 180 -11.61 -27.04 10.91
CA LYS A 180 -11.31 -25.85 10.11
C LYS A 180 -11.89 -26.00 8.70
N SER A 181 -12.74 -25.04 8.32
CA SER A 181 -13.15 -24.66 6.95
C SER A 181 -12.47 -25.49 5.86
N THR A 182 -13.13 -26.55 5.41
CA THR A 182 -12.79 -27.17 4.12
C THR A 182 -13.15 -26.19 3.01
N VAL A 183 -12.18 -25.97 2.13
CA VAL A 183 -12.34 -25.19 0.90
C VAL A 183 -13.56 -25.75 0.14
N PRO A 184 -14.47 -24.91 -0.39
CA PRO A 184 -15.61 -25.42 -1.15
C PRO A 184 -15.13 -26.16 -2.41
N ALA A 185 -15.80 -27.26 -2.76
CA ALA A 185 -15.41 -28.14 -3.87
C ALA A 185 -15.27 -27.49 -5.26
N TRP A 186 -15.72 -26.24 -5.44
CA TRP A 186 -15.49 -25.48 -6.69
C TRP A 186 -14.06 -24.93 -6.82
N ALA A 187 -13.27 -24.92 -5.73
CA ALA A 187 -11.90 -24.40 -5.69
C ALA A 187 -10.82 -25.50 -5.71
N GLU A 188 -11.20 -26.79 -5.79
CA GLU A 188 -10.28 -27.88 -6.12
C GLU A 188 -10.28 -28.10 -7.65
N GLY A 189 -9.70 -27.16 -8.40
CA GLY A 189 -9.67 -27.29 -9.86
C GLY A 189 -9.26 -26.04 -10.65
N LEU A 190 -8.79 -24.99 -9.98
CA LEU A 190 -8.13 -23.83 -10.61
C LEU A 190 -6.65 -23.79 -10.23
#